data_AF-A0A9P5JQ54-F1
#
_entry.id   AF-A0A9P5JQ54-F1
#
_cell.length_a   1.000
_cell.length_b   1.000
_cell.length_c   1.000
_cell.angle_alpha   90.00
_cell.angle_beta   90.00
_cell.angle_gamma   90.00
#
_symmetry.space_group_name_H-M   'P 1'
#
loop_
_entity.id
_entity.type
_entity.pdbx_description
1 polymer ?
#
loop_
_entity_poly.entity_id
_entity_poly.type
_entity_poly.pdbx_seq_one_letter_code
_entity_poly.pdbx_strand_id
1 'polypeptide(L)'
;MASGYIPLHEESNRHHYSYFHQSLTLQQKLSRHQRTITFYGAAVLSGLIVQYFIFRARFHTLIPSADPSLICSNSSTFSSPHDPIVSSEYVRGGLGTLIEPSEDQPTISYLRDMVASTKGYYARDYSVWLGWNNMRYIIEGSALHAKLLNRTLVIPSYVYVRSCETERPACTSFATMVNREEAMGKGYWDGYPAEDPTAWLVPIDAMIDLANMRKHVPVVTVAQFLRIKNLSTTLESKNGRWDRTIYHGPATNPPSTSLVIVPNQEFDHDLEVLRVDTLPEDLAAPPKLDLDALTIHDELLQQMGKQKTIRTDVVAKYLQRITGERWGTQENRTISDVVVQYGLTSIHTFSGLPSVFSKAVDNPVIEIAPIELMRGFVNDFAQFNEEVLLVEGEVHGDRKPGFMAFTSEAARDAYQKLVLNGIVHPPAIQALADAIADRMTAMNGGRTWMSAHWRRGDFVVLNWNHNRTSHEGVDMLLSRLDSGRGILEGLKAEAASPSSTNVEREFSGPLPLPGDQWYLATDERDPDALAYARSKNAVLLSDVLASMPAMRRLVGWPLLFTDIVALVEQEVMARSAFFFGYAYSSVAGGVVNIRTSRGLDHRAMILDGT
;
A
#
# COMPACT_ATOMS: atom_id res chain seq x y z
N MET A 1 -20.27 -28.98 33.04
CA MET A 1 -20.40 -27.70 32.28
C MET A 1 -19.03 -27.42 31.70
N ALA A 2 -18.83 -27.84 30.45
CA ALA A 2 -17.52 -27.90 29.81
C ALA A 2 -17.52 -26.90 28.64
N SER A 3 -16.64 -25.91 28.70
CA SER A 3 -16.37 -24.99 27.60
C SER A 3 -15.39 -25.65 26.62
N GLY A 4 -15.87 -25.96 25.42
CA GLY A 4 -15.08 -26.55 24.35
C GLY A 4 -14.10 -25.55 23.77
N TYR A 5 -12.81 -25.80 23.99
CA TYR A 5 -11.70 -25.15 23.30
C TYR A 5 -11.50 -25.87 21.96
N ILE A 6 -11.58 -25.15 20.85
CA ILE A 6 -11.26 -25.69 19.51
C ILE A 6 -9.76 -25.38 19.26
N PRO A 7 -8.87 -26.38 19.18
CA PRO A 7 -7.48 -26.14 18.84
C PRO A 7 -7.35 -25.93 17.32
N LEU A 8 -6.76 -24.82 16.92
CA LEU A 8 -6.29 -24.59 15.55
C LEU A 8 -5.08 -25.50 15.29
N HIS A 9 -5.18 -26.32 14.23
CA HIS A 9 -4.14 -27.26 13.78
C HIS A 9 -2.86 -26.50 13.36
N GLU A 10 -1.77 -26.73 14.10
CA GLU A 10 -0.45 -26.12 13.89
C GLU A 10 0.53 -27.05 13.12
N GLU A 11 0.04 -28.09 12.45
CA GLU A 11 0.89 -29.12 11.81
C GLU A 11 1.23 -28.87 10.33
N SER A 12 0.65 -27.87 9.67
CA SER A 12 0.85 -27.64 8.22
C SER A 12 2.20 -27.00 7.84
N ASN A 13 2.91 -26.37 8.78
CA ASN A 13 4.13 -25.58 8.48
C ASN A 13 5.46 -26.33 8.65
N ARG A 14 5.46 -27.62 9.03
CA ARG A 14 6.71 -28.41 9.18
C ARG A 14 7.21 -29.06 7.89
N HIS A 15 6.40 -29.18 6.83
CA HIS A 15 6.81 -29.91 5.63
C HIS A 15 7.62 -29.09 4.61
N HIS A 16 7.53 -27.75 4.60
CA HIS A 16 8.30 -26.94 3.64
C HIS A 16 9.76 -26.69 4.03
N TYR A 17 10.12 -26.72 5.32
CA TYR A 17 11.52 -26.59 5.75
C TYR A 17 12.37 -27.86 5.51
N SER A 18 11.75 -29.04 5.33
CA SER A 18 12.45 -30.30 5.11
C SER A 18 13.12 -30.41 3.73
N TYR A 19 12.51 -29.86 2.68
CA TYR A 19 13.03 -29.97 1.31
C TYR A 19 14.26 -29.09 1.07
N PHE A 20 14.31 -27.91 1.69
CA PHE A 20 15.46 -27.00 1.57
C PHE A 20 16.67 -27.50 2.37
N HIS A 21 16.46 -28.14 3.52
CA HIS A 21 17.54 -28.75 4.29
C HIS A 21 18.11 -30.02 3.64
N GLN A 22 17.28 -30.81 2.94
CA GLN A 22 17.73 -32.01 2.22
C GLN A 22 18.58 -31.68 0.97
N SER A 23 18.29 -30.59 0.24
CA SER A 23 19.11 -30.20 -0.92
C SER A 23 20.49 -29.68 -0.51
N LEU A 24 20.57 -28.93 0.61
CA LEU A 24 21.82 -28.46 1.21
C LEU A 24 22.68 -29.60 1.76
N THR A 25 22.08 -30.61 2.40
CA THR A 25 22.82 -31.79 2.89
C THR A 25 23.28 -32.70 1.75
N LEU A 26 22.56 -32.77 0.62
CA LEU A 26 23.03 -33.48 -0.57
C LEU A 26 24.25 -32.78 -1.22
N GLN A 27 24.22 -31.43 -1.31
CA GLN A 27 25.35 -30.67 -1.85
C GLN A 27 26.60 -30.72 -0.97
N GLN A 28 26.45 -30.85 0.35
CA GLN A 28 27.58 -30.99 1.28
C GLN A 28 28.27 -32.35 1.16
N LYS A 29 27.57 -33.42 0.74
CA LYS A 29 28.14 -34.77 0.57
C LYS A 29 28.86 -35.00 -0.77
N LEU A 30 28.70 -34.11 -1.75
CA LEU A 30 29.37 -34.24 -3.04
C LEU A 30 30.82 -33.76 -2.96
N SER A 31 31.74 -34.54 -3.52
CA SER A 31 33.14 -34.15 -3.66
C SER A 31 33.23 -32.91 -4.57
N ARG A 32 34.30 -32.12 -4.41
CA ARG A 32 34.52 -30.90 -5.21
C ARG A 32 34.43 -31.18 -6.72
N HIS A 33 34.88 -32.35 -7.16
CA HIS A 33 34.84 -32.79 -8.55
C HIS A 33 33.40 -33.10 -9.04
N GLN A 34 32.58 -33.73 -8.19
CA GLN A 34 31.18 -34.00 -8.52
C GLN A 34 30.35 -32.71 -8.65
N ARG A 35 30.59 -31.72 -7.78
CA ARG A 35 29.91 -30.41 -7.88
C ARG A 35 30.23 -29.71 -9.20
N THR A 36 31.49 -29.77 -9.64
CA THR A 36 31.92 -29.22 -10.92
C THR A 36 31.25 -29.92 -12.10
N ILE A 37 31.19 -31.26 -12.09
CA ILE A 37 30.52 -32.04 -13.15
C ILE A 37 29.01 -31.75 -13.20
N THR A 38 28.34 -31.70 -12.04
CA THR A 38 26.89 -31.37 -11.99
C THR A 38 26.63 -29.96 -12.49
N PHE A 39 27.48 -28.99 -12.15
CA PHE A 39 27.35 -27.61 -12.61
C PHE A 39 27.51 -27.50 -14.14
N TYR A 40 28.57 -28.07 -14.71
CA TYR A 40 28.77 -28.02 -16.16
C TYR A 40 27.73 -28.84 -16.93
N GLY A 41 27.29 -29.99 -16.39
CA GLY A 41 26.22 -30.79 -16.98
C GLY A 41 24.90 -30.04 -17.05
N ALA A 42 24.52 -29.35 -15.97
CA ALA A 42 23.31 -28.52 -15.94
C ALA A 42 23.40 -27.31 -16.88
N ALA A 43 24.57 -26.68 -16.97
CA ALA A 43 24.80 -25.55 -17.87
C ALA A 43 24.69 -25.95 -19.35
N VAL A 44 25.27 -27.10 -19.74
CA VAL A 44 25.17 -27.63 -21.11
C VAL A 44 23.73 -27.99 -21.45
N LEU A 45 23.01 -28.67 -20.55
CA LEU A 45 21.61 -29.04 -20.78
C LEU A 45 20.71 -27.81 -20.94
N SER A 46 20.93 -26.78 -20.11
CA SER A 46 20.20 -25.51 -20.19
C SER A 46 20.49 -24.78 -21.50
N GLY A 47 21.75 -24.76 -21.95
CA GLY A 47 22.15 -24.18 -23.24
C GLY A 47 21.50 -24.86 -24.43
N LEU A 48 21.40 -26.20 -24.41
CA LEU A 48 20.74 -26.98 -25.47
C LEU A 48 19.23 -26.72 -25.53
N ILE A 49 18.57 -26.58 -24.37
CA ILE A 49 17.14 -26.25 -24.29
C ILE A 49 16.88 -24.85 -24.87
N VAL A 50 17.69 -23.86 -24.50
CA VAL A 50 17.57 -22.49 -25.03
C VAL A 50 17.80 -22.46 -26.54
N GLN A 51 18.83 -23.16 -27.05
CA GLN A 51 19.07 -23.25 -28.49
C GLN A 51 17.89 -23.89 -29.23
N TYR A 52 17.29 -24.95 -28.68
CA TYR A 52 16.12 -25.60 -29.27
C TYR A 52 14.94 -24.64 -29.42
N PHE A 53 14.64 -23.82 -28.40
CA PHE A 53 13.56 -22.84 -28.47
C PHE A 53 13.86 -21.68 -29.44
N ILE A 54 15.10 -21.19 -29.50
CA ILE A 54 15.51 -20.17 -30.48
C ILE A 54 15.39 -20.69 -31.91
N PHE A 55 15.80 -21.94 -32.16
CA PHE A 55 15.70 -22.55 -33.50
C PHE A 55 14.23 -22.76 -33.91
N ARG A 56 13.37 -23.15 -32.97
CA ARG A 56 11.94 -23.34 -33.22
C ARG A 56 11.20 -22.02 -33.49
N ALA A 57 11.59 -20.93 -32.81
CA ALA A 57 11.03 -19.61 -33.04
C ALA A 57 11.37 -19.04 -34.43
N ARG A 58 12.55 -19.34 -34.98
CA ARG A 58 12.96 -18.86 -36.31
C ARG A 58 12.29 -19.57 -37.48
N PHE A 59 11.70 -20.76 -37.28
CA PHE A 59 11.04 -21.51 -38.35
C PHE A 59 9.55 -21.16 -38.55
N HIS A 60 8.93 -20.38 -37.65
CA HIS A 60 7.52 -20.00 -37.76
C HIS A 60 7.25 -18.64 -38.42
N THR A 61 8.28 -17.92 -38.89
CA THR A 61 8.13 -16.61 -39.55
C THR A 61 8.43 -16.66 -41.05
N LEU A 62 7.79 -17.57 -41.78
CA LEU A 62 7.75 -17.55 -43.25
C LEU A 62 6.30 -17.73 -43.73
N ILE A 63 5.53 -16.64 -43.69
CA ILE A 63 4.30 -16.47 -44.46
C ILE A 63 4.42 -15.11 -45.19
N PRO A 64 4.09 -15.01 -46.50
CA PRO A 64 4.30 -13.79 -47.27
C PRO A 64 3.28 -12.69 -46.89
N SER A 65 3.77 -11.46 -46.74
CA SER A 65 2.98 -10.25 -46.52
C SER A 65 2.13 -9.92 -47.76
N ALA A 66 0.81 -9.77 -47.55
CA ALA A 66 -0.07 -9.09 -48.48
C ALA A 66 0.05 -7.57 -48.30
N ASP A 67 0.16 -6.87 -49.43
CA ASP A 67 0.34 -5.43 -49.62
C ASP A 67 -0.93 -4.63 -49.26
N PRO A 68 -0.88 -3.65 -48.34
CA PRO A 68 -1.95 -2.69 -48.15
C PRO A 68 -1.47 -1.28 -48.53
N SER A 69 -1.07 -1.09 -49.77
CA SER A 69 -0.89 0.24 -50.35
C SER A 69 -2.14 0.65 -51.14
N LEU A 70 -3.23 1.03 -50.45
CA LEU A 70 -4.23 1.94 -51.02
C LEU A 70 -5.18 2.46 -49.93
N ILE A 71 -5.48 3.75 -49.99
CA ILE A 71 -6.52 4.50 -49.26
C ILE A 71 -6.08 5.12 -47.91
N CYS A 72 -5.56 6.36 -47.99
CA CYS A 72 -6.09 7.54 -47.28
C CYS A 72 -5.15 8.73 -47.46
N SER A 73 -5.24 9.39 -48.61
CA SER A 73 -4.76 10.76 -48.80
C SER A 73 -5.89 11.72 -48.44
N ASN A 74 -5.76 12.46 -47.35
CA ASN A 74 -6.23 13.83 -47.25
C ASN A 74 -5.55 14.53 -46.07
N SER A 75 -4.65 15.45 -46.43
CA SER A 75 -4.03 16.42 -45.56
C SER A 75 -5.08 17.41 -45.06
N SER A 76 -5.24 17.50 -43.74
CA SER A 76 -5.61 18.76 -43.11
C SER A 76 -4.57 19.03 -42.03
N THR A 77 -3.89 20.16 -42.21
CA THR A 77 -2.94 20.75 -41.27
C THR A 77 -3.65 21.04 -39.96
N PHE A 78 -3.43 20.19 -38.96
CA PHE A 78 -3.81 20.45 -37.58
C PHE A 78 -2.81 21.46 -36.99
N SER A 79 -3.30 22.67 -36.75
CA SER A 79 -2.58 23.70 -36.00
C SER A 79 -2.54 23.31 -34.52
N SER A 80 -1.44 23.71 -33.88
CA SER A 80 -1.00 23.44 -32.51
C SER A 80 -2.10 23.37 -31.42
N PRO A 81 -2.10 22.35 -30.54
CA PRO A 81 -2.91 22.35 -29.31
C PRO A 81 -2.04 22.80 -28.13
N HIS A 82 -2.12 24.08 -27.78
CA HIS A 82 -1.62 24.60 -26.49
C HIS A 82 -2.73 25.08 -25.55
N ASP A 83 -4.00 24.88 -25.90
CA ASP A 83 -5.11 25.14 -24.98
C ASP A 83 -5.59 23.82 -24.34
N PRO A 84 -5.69 23.73 -23.00
CA PRO A 84 -6.25 22.56 -22.36
C PRO A 84 -7.73 22.46 -22.71
N ILE A 85 -8.07 21.47 -23.53
CA ILE A 85 -9.45 21.02 -23.79
C ILE A 85 -9.92 20.25 -22.54
N VAL A 86 -10.08 20.96 -21.44
CA VAL A 86 -10.89 20.53 -20.30
C VAL A 86 -11.92 21.62 -20.14
N SER A 87 -13.20 21.32 -20.40
CA SER A 87 -14.29 22.23 -20.07
C SER A 87 -14.14 22.68 -18.61
N SER A 88 -14.26 23.98 -18.36
CA SER A 88 -13.92 24.69 -17.12
C SER A 88 -14.75 24.32 -15.88
N GLU A 89 -15.43 23.19 -15.88
CA GLU A 89 -16.33 22.74 -14.81
C GLU A 89 -16.16 21.23 -14.62
N TYR A 90 -15.89 20.79 -13.38
CA TYR A 90 -16.03 19.38 -13.00
C TYR A 90 -17.04 19.23 -11.88
N VAL A 91 -17.66 18.06 -11.80
CA VAL A 91 -18.57 17.74 -10.69
C VAL A 91 -17.71 17.45 -9.47
N ARG A 92 -17.72 18.34 -8.47
CA ARG A 92 -17.19 17.99 -7.15
C ARG A 92 -18.12 16.91 -6.58
N GLY A 93 -17.70 15.67 -6.66
CA GLY A 93 -18.55 14.61 -6.13
C GLY A 93 -18.74 14.79 -4.63
N GLY A 94 -19.98 14.57 -4.18
CA GLY A 94 -20.47 14.92 -2.85
C GLY A 94 -21.56 16.00 -2.85
N LEU A 95 -21.60 16.93 -3.81
CA LEU A 95 -22.63 18.00 -3.84
C LEU A 95 -23.55 17.96 -5.08
N GLY A 96 -23.20 17.20 -6.12
CA GLY A 96 -23.97 17.20 -7.38
C GLY A 96 -23.96 18.56 -8.11
N THR A 97 -23.25 19.55 -7.58
CA THR A 97 -23.00 20.85 -8.21
C THR A 97 -21.71 20.80 -9.02
N LEU A 98 -21.78 21.33 -10.24
CA LEU A 98 -20.59 21.68 -11.02
C LEU A 98 -19.86 22.78 -10.24
N ILE A 99 -18.58 22.57 -9.97
CA ILE A 99 -17.71 23.60 -9.37
C ILE A 99 -16.63 23.88 -10.39
N GLU A 100 -16.36 25.16 -10.65
CA GLU A 100 -15.20 25.51 -11.46
C GLU A 100 -13.92 25.12 -10.69
N PRO A 101 -12.90 24.53 -11.36
CA PRO A 101 -11.62 24.21 -10.72
C PRO A 101 -10.98 25.38 -9.96
N SER A 102 -11.32 26.61 -10.31
CA SER A 102 -10.85 27.83 -9.65
C SER A 102 -11.42 28.02 -8.23
N GLU A 103 -12.60 27.49 -7.92
CA GLU A 103 -13.28 27.69 -6.63
C GLU A 103 -12.83 26.70 -5.55
N ASP A 104 -12.31 25.52 -5.94
CA ASP A 104 -11.82 24.50 -4.99
C ASP A 104 -10.31 24.56 -4.76
N GLN A 105 -9.59 25.37 -5.55
CA GLN A 105 -8.15 25.51 -5.40
C GLN A 105 -7.84 26.57 -4.33
N PRO A 106 -7.01 26.24 -3.32
CA PRO A 106 -6.63 27.21 -2.32
C PRO A 106 -5.91 28.40 -2.96
N THR A 107 -6.22 29.60 -2.50
CA THR A 107 -5.54 30.80 -2.96
C THR A 107 -4.05 30.74 -2.60
N ILE A 108 -3.21 31.41 -3.39
CA ILE A 108 -1.78 31.51 -3.08
C ILE A 108 -1.54 32.16 -1.70
N SER A 109 -2.40 33.11 -1.28
CA SER A 109 -2.31 33.71 0.06
C SER A 109 -2.52 32.66 1.14
N TYR A 110 -3.60 31.88 1.05
CA TYR A 110 -3.88 30.80 1.99
C TYR A 110 -2.70 29.81 2.08
N LEU A 111 -2.13 29.43 0.94
CA LEU A 111 -0.99 28.51 0.90
C LEU A 111 0.26 29.12 1.57
N ARG A 112 0.53 30.41 1.35
CA ARG A 112 1.62 31.13 2.01
C ARG A 112 1.41 31.23 3.52
N ASP A 113 0.21 31.52 3.97
CA ASP A 113 -0.14 31.61 5.40
C ASP A 113 0.03 30.25 6.10
N MET A 114 -0.41 29.17 5.44
CA MET A 114 -0.21 27.81 5.92
C MET A 114 1.28 27.45 6.01
N VAL A 115 2.09 27.78 4.98
CA VAL A 115 3.54 27.55 5.01
C VAL A 115 4.23 28.39 6.09
N ALA A 116 3.83 29.64 6.28
CA ALA A 116 4.41 30.53 7.28
C ALA A 116 4.19 30.03 8.73
N SER A 117 3.24 29.13 8.95
CA SER A 117 3.00 28.49 10.25
C SER A 117 3.94 27.32 10.58
N THR A 118 4.80 26.90 9.64
CA THR A 118 5.69 25.74 9.78
C THR A 118 7.18 26.14 9.64
N LYS A 119 8.10 25.19 9.89
CA LYS A 119 9.56 25.37 9.77
C LYS A 119 10.08 25.25 8.33
N GLY A 120 9.25 25.55 7.34
CA GLY A 120 9.55 25.34 5.91
C GLY A 120 8.95 24.04 5.39
N TYR A 121 9.60 23.45 4.39
CA TYR A 121 9.09 22.33 3.62
C TYR A 121 9.78 21.01 3.98
N TYR A 122 9.02 19.93 3.89
CA TYR A 122 9.50 18.56 3.87
C TYR A 122 9.22 17.98 2.47
N ALA A 123 10.28 17.55 1.78
CA ALA A 123 10.22 16.98 0.45
C ALA A 123 10.82 15.56 0.43
N ARG A 124 10.45 14.79 -0.59
CA ARG A 124 10.96 13.45 -0.85
C ARG A 124 11.00 13.16 -2.35
N ASP A 125 11.83 12.22 -2.75
CA ASP A 125 11.77 11.61 -4.08
C ASP A 125 10.61 10.60 -4.12
N TYR A 126 9.58 10.86 -4.93
CA TYR A 126 8.39 10.03 -5.01
C TYR A 126 8.46 9.03 -6.15
N SER A 127 8.01 7.80 -5.88
CA SER A 127 7.90 6.75 -6.89
C SER A 127 6.60 6.81 -7.67
N VAL A 128 6.43 7.89 -8.43
CA VAL A 128 5.21 8.17 -9.22
C VAL A 128 4.89 7.11 -10.29
N TRP A 129 5.82 6.19 -10.57
CA TRP A 129 5.66 5.07 -11.49
C TRP A 129 5.04 3.81 -10.86
N LEU A 130 5.01 3.73 -9.52
CA LEU A 130 4.35 2.64 -8.82
C LEU A 130 2.82 2.80 -8.90
N GLY A 131 2.08 1.72 -8.68
CA GLY A 131 0.63 1.78 -8.55
C GLY A 131 0.19 2.70 -7.40
N TRP A 132 -1.01 3.27 -7.51
CA TRP A 132 -1.48 4.31 -6.59
C TRP A 132 -1.33 3.94 -5.11
N ASN A 133 -1.73 2.74 -4.69
CA ASN A 133 -1.67 2.39 -3.27
C ASN A 133 -0.24 2.42 -2.71
N ASN A 134 0.78 2.07 -3.51
CA ASN A 134 2.17 2.20 -3.07
C ASN A 134 2.56 3.67 -2.93
N MET A 135 2.12 4.53 -3.87
CA MET A 135 2.28 5.97 -3.76
C MET A 135 1.57 6.55 -2.54
N ARG A 136 0.34 6.10 -2.23
CA ARG A 136 -0.40 6.48 -1.02
C ARG A 136 0.44 6.22 0.22
N TYR A 137 1.10 5.07 0.34
CA TYR A 137 1.95 4.76 1.50
C TYR A 137 3.18 5.64 1.61
N ILE A 138 3.78 6.04 0.49
CA ILE A 138 4.87 7.02 0.48
C ILE A 138 4.37 8.37 1.01
N ILE A 139 3.16 8.78 0.60
CA ILE A 139 2.53 10.01 1.10
C ILE A 139 2.19 9.89 2.59
N GLU A 140 1.65 8.77 3.05
CA GLU A 140 1.31 8.53 4.47
C GLU A 140 2.54 8.67 5.38
N GLY A 141 3.64 7.99 5.06
CA GLY A 141 4.88 8.14 5.83
C GLY A 141 5.49 9.53 5.72
N SER A 142 5.45 10.15 4.53
CA SER A 142 5.94 11.52 4.36
C SER A 142 5.12 12.55 5.16
N ALA A 143 3.81 12.34 5.28
CA ALA A 143 2.94 13.17 6.11
C ALA A 143 3.25 13.03 7.60
N LEU A 144 3.57 11.81 8.07
CA LEU A 144 4.09 11.60 9.42
C LEU A 144 5.38 12.39 9.64
N HIS A 145 6.35 12.25 8.74
CA HIS A 145 7.66 12.91 8.87
C HIS A 145 7.53 14.42 8.90
N ALA A 146 6.75 15.00 7.98
CA ALA A 146 6.49 16.43 7.92
C ALA A 146 5.85 16.93 9.22
N LYS A 147 4.89 16.18 9.77
CA LYS A 147 4.23 16.49 11.05
C LYS A 147 5.20 16.44 12.23
N LEU A 148 6.04 15.41 12.33
CA LEU A 148 7.05 15.26 13.38
C LEU A 148 8.06 16.41 13.40
N LEU A 149 8.41 16.94 12.22
CA LEU A 149 9.37 18.04 12.08
C LEU A 149 8.72 19.44 12.06
N ASN A 150 7.39 19.52 12.19
CA ASN A 150 6.61 20.74 12.00
C ASN A 150 6.95 21.46 10.68
N ARG A 151 6.88 20.73 9.56
CA ARG A 151 7.16 21.23 8.20
C ARG A 151 5.94 21.01 7.30
N THR A 152 5.81 21.85 6.27
CA THR A 152 4.82 21.67 5.21
C THR A 152 5.25 20.55 4.27
N LEU A 153 4.44 19.50 4.18
CA LEU A 153 4.66 18.40 3.24
C LEU A 153 4.53 18.91 1.79
N VAL A 154 5.48 18.56 0.93
CA VAL A 154 5.36 18.71 -0.53
C VAL A 154 5.15 17.35 -1.17
N ILE A 155 4.01 17.18 -1.86
CA ILE A 155 3.66 15.97 -2.63
C ILE A 155 3.65 16.25 -4.14
N PRO A 156 3.76 15.23 -5.02
CA PRO A 156 3.59 15.41 -6.45
C PRO A 156 2.24 16.02 -6.79
N SER A 157 2.16 16.79 -7.88
CA SER A 157 0.88 17.32 -8.38
C SER A 157 0.10 16.30 -9.20
N TYR A 158 0.74 15.19 -9.58
CA TYR A 158 0.16 14.14 -10.39
C TYR A 158 0.75 12.77 -10.03
N VAL A 159 0.10 11.73 -10.54
CA VAL A 159 0.61 10.35 -10.54
C VAL A 159 0.45 9.72 -11.92
N TYR A 160 1.18 8.64 -12.17
CA TYR A 160 0.97 7.82 -13.36
C TYR A 160 -0.01 6.69 -13.07
N VAL A 161 -1.10 6.66 -13.84
CA VAL A 161 -2.03 5.52 -13.86
C VAL A 161 -1.65 4.57 -14.98
N ARG A 162 -1.66 3.27 -14.68
CA ARG A 162 -0.94 2.27 -15.49
C ARG A 162 -1.79 1.64 -16.58
N SER A 163 -3.11 1.75 -16.48
CA SER A 163 -4.01 1.08 -17.41
C SER A 163 -5.31 1.84 -17.59
N CYS A 164 -5.93 1.58 -18.74
CA CYS A 164 -7.23 2.08 -19.14
C CYS A 164 -8.25 0.93 -19.03
N GLU A 165 -9.43 1.20 -18.49
CA GLU A 165 -10.56 0.25 -18.45
C GLU A 165 -11.21 0.08 -19.84
N THR A 166 -10.85 0.94 -20.79
CA THR A 166 -11.36 0.93 -22.17
C THR A 166 -10.20 0.95 -23.17
N GLU A 167 -10.50 1.13 -24.45
CA GLU A 167 -9.48 1.33 -25.47
C GLU A 167 -8.63 2.58 -25.19
N ARG A 168 -7.31 2.50 -25.45
CA ARG A 168 -6.34 3.57 -25.18
C ARG A 168 -6.75 4.95 -25.70
N PRO A 169 -7.33 5.11 -26.92
CA PRO A 169 -7.73 6.43 -27.42
C PRO A 169 -8.73 7.16 -26.51
N ALA A 170 -9.59 6.43 -25.79
CA ALA A 170 -10.53 7.03 -24.87
C ALA A 170 -9.79 7.70 -23.69
N CYS A 171 -8.85 7.00 -23.05
CA CYS A 171 -8.06 7.56 -21.95
C CYS A 171 -7.18 8.73 -22.40
N THR A 172 -6.54 8.63 -23.58
CA THR A 172 -5.69 9.70 -24.13
C THR A 172 -6.48 10.96 -24.51
N SER A 173 -7.80 10.86 -24.66
CA SER A 173 -8.66 12.03 -24.88
C SER A 173 -8.86 12.87 -23.60
N PHE A 174 -8.60 12.31 -22.41
CA PHE A 174 -8.82 12.99 -21.12
C PHE A 174 -7.53 13.23 -20.32
N ALA A 175 -6.49 12.43 -20.54
CA ALA A 175 -5.24 12.53 -19.82
C ALA A 175 -4.03 12.42 -20.76
N THR A 176 -2.95 13.11 -20.41
CA THR A 176 -1.71 13.05 -21.20
C THR A 176 -1.10 11.66 -21.08
N MET A 177 -1.08 10.94 -22.20
CA MET A 177 -0.37 9.67 -22.32
C MET A 177 1.14 9.92 -22.29
N VAL A 178 1.87 9.11 -21.53
CA VAL A 178 3.31 9.18 -21.37
C VAL A 178 3.95 7.81 -21.56
N ASN A 179 5.21 7.82 -21.99
CA ASN A 179 6.08 6.65 -21.91
C ASN A 179 6.82 6.68 -20.56
N ARG A 180 6.57 5.69 -19.69
CA ARG A 180 7.21 5.58 -18.36
C ARG A 180 8.73 5.37 -18.46
N GLU A 181 9.24 4.68 -19.48
CA GLU A 181 10.70 4.53 -19.66
C GLU A 181 11.36 5.88 -19.95
N GLU A 182 10.73 6.70 -20.78
CA GLU A 182 11.24 8.04 -21.08
C GLU A 182 11.12 8.97 -19.88
N ALA A 183 10.02 8.88 -19.14
CA ALA A 183 9.79 9.68 -17.94
C ALA A 183 10.81 9.33 -16.83
N MET A 184 11.13 8.05 -16.66
CA MET A 184 12.02 7.55 -15.61
C MET A 184 13.51 7.59 -15.98
N GLY A 185 13.81 7.67 -17.28
CA GLY A 185 15.15 7.48 -17.82
C GLY A 185 15.36 6.03 -18.29
N LYS A 186 16.15 5.88 -19.35
CA LYS A 186 16.43 4.58 -19.98
C LYS A 186 17.03 3.59 -18.98
N GLY A 187 16.57 2.34 -19.06
CA GLY A 187 17.10 1.21 -18.29
C GLY A 187 16.46 0.98 -16.91
N TYR A 188 15.53 1.85 -16.48
CA TYR A 188 14.85 1.66 -15.19
C TYR A 188 14.11 0.31 -15.09
N TRP A 189 13.61 -0.19 -16.23
CA TRP A 189 12.81 -1.41 -16.32
C TRP A 189 13.61 -2.62 -16.81
N ASP A 190 14.93 -2.49 -16.98
CA ASP A 190 15.79 -3.60 -17.41
C ASP A 190 15.70 -4.73 -16.38
N GLY A 191 15.08 -5.86 -16.77
CA GLY A 191 14.92 -7.05 -15.92
C GLY A 191 13.50 -7.32 -15.41
N TYR A 192 12.55 -6.41 -15.60
CA TYR A 192 11.13 -6.71 -15.42
C TYR A 192 10.56 -7.37 -16.69
N PRO A 193 9.48 -8.18 -16.59
CA PRO A 193 8.73 -8.60 -17.77
C PRO A 193 8.40 -7.37 -18.63
N ALA A 194 8.29 -7.55 -19.95
CA ALA A 194 7.92 -6.46 -20.86
C ALA A 194 6.51 -5.95 -20.52
N GLU A 195 6.43 -5.05 -19.54
CA GLU A 195 5.23 -4.31 -19.21
C GLU A 195 4.99 -3.28 -20.30
N ASP A 196 3.72 -2.96 -20.53
CA ASP A 196 3.37 -1.81 -21.33
C ASP A 196 3.91 -0.54 -20.64
N PRO A 197 4.89 0.17 -21.24
CA PRO A 197 5.44 1.37 -20.61
C PRO A 197 4.46 2.54 -20.70
N THR A 198 3.34 2.38 -21.41
CA THR A 198 2.28 3.40 -21.50
C THR A 198 1.67 3.66 -20.13
N ALA A 199 1.54 4.93 -19.78
CA ALA A 199 0.76 5.39 -18.64
C ALA A 199 0.08 6.71 -18.97
N TRP A 200 -0.78 7.19 -18.06
CA TRP A 200 -1.41 8.51 -18.18
C TRP A 200 -1.13 9.34 -16.95
N LEU A 201 -0.90 10.64 -17.18
CA LEU A 201 -0.70 11.61 -16.11
C LEU A 201 -2.07 12.04 -15.58
N VAL A 202 -2.34 11.76 -14.31
CA VAL A 202 -3.59 12.13 -13.64
C VAL A 202 -3.28 13.06 -12.46
N PRO A 203 -4.03 14.16 -12.29
CA PRO A 203 -3.91 15.05 -11.13
C PRO A 203 -4.05 14.29 -9.80
N ILE A 204 -3.21 14.64 -8.82
CA ILE A 204 -3.18 13.94 -7.52
C ILE A 204 -4.51 14.08 -6.76
N ASP A 205 -5.25 15.17 -6.95
CA ASP A 205 -6.55 15.42 -6.33
C ASP A 205 -7.68 14.54 -6.86
N ALA A 206 -7.48 13.85 -8.00
CA ALA A 206 -8.36 12.77 -8.43
C ALA A 206 -8.18 11.48 -7.59
N MET A 207 -7.11 11.40 -6.80
CA MET A 207 -6.73 10.22 -6.02
C MET A 207 -6.87 10.41 -4.50
N ILE A 208 -6.69 11.62 -4.00
CA ILE A 208 -6.76 11.97 -2.57
C ILE A 208 -7.52 13.27 -2.34
N ASP A 209 -8.31 13.35 -1.28
CA ASP A 209 -8.94 14.59 -0.83
C ASP A 209 -7.90 15.53 -0.18
N LEU A 210 -7.27 16.38 -0.99
CA LEU A 210 -6.30 17.36 -0.52
C LEU A 210 -6.89 18.38 0.46
N ALA A 211 -8.17 18.74 0.32
CA ALA A 211 -8.82 19.68 1.21
C ALA A 211 -8.95 19.07 2.62
N ASN A 212 -9.31 17.80 2.70
CA ASN A 212 -9.33 17.06 3.96
C ASN A 212 -7.92 16.85 4.54
N MET A 213 -6.94 16.50 3.71
CA MET A 213 -5.55 16.29 4.16
C MET A 213 -4.96 17.55 4.80
N ARG A 214 -5.23 18.74 4.23
CA ARG A 214 -4.78 20.04 4.78
C ARG A 214 -5.32 20.36 6.17
N LYS A 215 -6.42 19.74 6.60
CA LYS A 215 -6.94 19.88 7.98
C LYS A 215 -6.09 19.13 9.01
N HIS A 216 -5.27 18.18 8.56
CA HIS A 216 -4.52 17.26 9.40
C HIS A 216 -3.00 17.48 9.33
N VAL A 217 -2.49 17.86 8.16
CA VAL A 217 -1.07 18.15 7.91
C VAL A 217 -0.98 19.32 6.91
N PRO A 218 -0.16 20.35 7.18
CA PRO A 218 0.14 21.39 6.18
C PRO A 218 0.74 20.74 4.93
N VAL A 219 0.03 20.80 3.79
CA VAL A 219 0.43 20.12 2.55
C VAL A 219 0.20 20.97 1.32
N VAL A 220 1.21 20.98 0.45
CA VAL A 220 1.18 21.61 -0.88
C VAL A 220 1.61 20.60 -1.94
N THR A 221 1.16 20.78 -3.18
CA THR A 221 1.74 20.03 -4.31
C THR A 221 3.03 20.69 -4.80
N VAL A 222 3.84 19.99 -5.60
CA VAL A 222 5.03 20.58 -6.23
C VAL A 222 4.66 21.78 -7.10
N ALA A 223 3.57 21.72 -7.89
CA ALA A 223 3.09 22.86 -8.66
C ALA A 223 2.71 24.05 -7.75
N GLN A 224 2.10 23.79 -6.60
CA GLN A 224 1.78 24.84 -5.62
C GLN A 224 3.05 25.43 -5.00
N PHE A 225 4.03 24.60 -4.64
CA PHE A 225 5.36 25.04 -4.19
C PHE A 225 6.03 25.94 -5.24
N LEU A 226 6.06 25.52 -6.51
CA LEU A 226 6.61 26.30 -7.62
C LEU A 226 5.91 27.65 -7.75
N ARG A 227 4.57 27.70 -7.68
CA ARG A 227 3.80 28.96 -7.71
C ARG A 227 4.12 29.87 -6.53
N ILE A 228 4.22 29.33 -5.31
CA ILE A 228 4.59 30.11 -4.11
C ILE A 228 5.97 30.76 -4.32
N LYS A 229 6.88 30.04 -4.99
CA LYS A 229 8.24 30.47 -5.36
C LYS A 229 8.33 31.29 -6.64
N ASN A 230 7.20 31.67 -7.25
CA ASN A 230 7.14 32.39 -8.53
C ASN A 230 7.86 31.66 -9.68
N LEU A 231 7.87 30.33 -9.65
CA LEU A 231 8.39 29.45 -10.70
C LEU A 231 7.25 28.88 -11.55
N SER A 232 7.52 28.56 -12.81
CA SER A 232 6.54 27.90 -13.69
C SER A 232 6.22 26.50 -13.17
N THR A 233 4.94 26.13 -13.13
CA THR A 233 4.51 24.77 -12.76
C THR A 233 4.95 23.71 -13.76
N THR A 234 5.29 24.09 -14.99
CA THR A 234 5.81 23.18 -16.03
C THR A 234 7.21 22.66 -15.71
N LEU A 235 7.85 23.20 -14.66
CA LEU A 235 9.16 22.76 -14.18
C LEU A 235 9.08 21.50 -13.30
N GLU A 236 7.88 21.05 -12.91
CA GLU A 236 7.72 19.83 -12.13
C GLU A 236 8.35 18.62 -12.84
N SER A 237 9.29 17.96 -12.15
CA SER A 237 10.03 16.82 -12.68
C SER A 237 9.12 15.63 -12.97
N LYS A 238 9.24 15.10 -14.19
CA LYS A 238 8.42 13.99 -14.69
C LYS A 238 8.57 12.69 -13.89
N ASN A 239 9.77 12.44 -13.34
CA ASN A 239 10.09 11.18 -12.65
C ASN A 239 9.71 11.17 -11.16
N GLY A 240 9.04 12.20 -10.64
CA GLY A 240 8.66 12.31 -9.23
C GLY A 240 9.81 12.64 -8.27
N ARG A 241 11.04 12.79 -8.76
CA ARG A 241 12.18 13.24 -7.94
C ARG A 241 12.12 14.73 -7.66
N TRP A 242 12.64 15.12 -6.51
CA TRP A 242 12.87 16.52 -6.18
C TRP A 242 14.04 17.07 -6.99
N ASP A 243 13.77 17.92 -7.98
CA ASP A 243 14.81 18.44 -8.85
C ASP A 243 15.65 19.53 -8.16
N ARG A 244 16.82 19.10 -7.70
CA ARG A 244 17.78 19.93 -6.96
C ARG A 244 18.33 21.08 -7.83
N THR A 245 18.40 20.88 -9.15
CA THR A 245 18.96 21.89 -10.07
C THR A 245 17.90 22.90 -10.47
N ILE A 246 16.69 22.44 -10.78
CA ILE A 246 15.62 23.30 -11.28
C ILE A 246 14.97 24.08 -10.13
N TYR A 247 14.70 23.44 -8.99
CA TYR A 247 13.97 24.08 -7.90
C TYR A 247 14.84 24.96 -7.00
N HIS A 248 16.17 24.75 -7.02
CA HIS A 248 17.13 25.48 -6.19
C HIS A 248 18.26 26.16 -6.96
N GLY A 249 18.26 26.06 -8.30
CA GLY A 249 19.33 26.59 -9.14
C GLY A 249 19.36 28.12 -9.24
N PRO A 250 20.42 28.68 -9.84
CA PRO A 250 20.64 30.13 -9.94
C PRO A 250 19.60 30.87 -10.80
N ALA A 251 18.81 30.13 -11.61
CA ALA A 251 17.70 30.69 -12.38
C ALA A 251 16.47 31.02 -11.52
N THR A 252 16.45 30.61 -10.25
CA THR A 252 15.42 31.01 -9.28
C THR A 252 15.68 32.46 -8.86
N ASN A 253 14.73 33.36 -9.14
CA ASN A 253 14.79 34.77 -8.73
C ASN A 253 13.56 35.08 -7.86
N PRO A 254 13.71 35.40 -6.56
CA PRO A 254 14.95 35.63 -5.80
C PRO A 254 15.75 34.34 -5.47
N PRO A 255 17.01 34.46 -4.96
CA PRO A 255 17.93 33.35 -4.82
C PRO A 255 17.39 32.16 -4.02
N SER A 256 17.57 30.97 -4.61
CA SER A 256 17.76 29.63 -4.02
C SER A 256 17.25 29.44 -2.58
N THR A 257 16.03 28.93 -2.46
CA THR A 257 15.49 28.26 -1.27
C THR A 257 16.58 27.38 -0.65
N SER A 258 16.95 27.60 0.63
CA SER A 258 17.98 26.78 1.27
C SER A 258 17.54 25.31 1.34
N LEU A 259 18.47 24.40 1.07
CA LEU A 259 18.20 22.97 0.94
C LEU A 259 19.18 22.18 1.82
N VAL A 260 18.63 21.30 2.66
CA VAL A 260 19.37 20.19 3.25
C VAL A 260 18.88 18.89 2.63
N ILE A 261 19.82 18.00 2.31
CA ILE A 261 19.54 16.67 1.77
C ILE A 261 19.94 15.66 2.84
N VAL A 262 19.00 14.80 3.22
CA VAL A 262 19.24 13.59 4.01
C VAL A 262 19.39 12.44 3.01
N PRO A 263 20.61 11.91 2.80
CA PRO A 263 20.84 10.77 1.93
C PRO A 263 19.99 9.57 2.36
N ASN A 264 19.55 8.75 1.40
CA ASN A 264 18.71 7.59 1.71
C ASN A 264 19.38 6.62 2.70
N GLN A 265 20.72 6.47 2.63
CA GLN A 265 21.46 5.61 3.56
C GLN A 265 21.45 6.15 5.00
N GLU A 266 21.37 7.47 5.20
CA GLU A 266 21.26 8.05 6.55
C GLU A 266 19.86 7.86 7.13
N PHE A 267 18.84 7.96 6.27
CA PHE A 267 17.46 7.65 6.67
C PHE A 267 17.29 6.16 6.97
N ASP A 268 17.83 5.31 6.10
CA ASP A 268 17.68 3.85 6.09
C ASP A 268 19.02 3.14 5.90
N HIS A 269 19.82 3.12 6.96
CA HIS A 269 21.12 2.47 6.96
C HIS A 269 20.93 0.95 6.81
N ASP A 270 21.43 0.39 5.71
CA ASP A 270 21.38 -1.01 5.28
C ASP A 270 21.46 -1.99 6.48
N LEU A 271 20.29 -2.36 7.01
CA LEU A 271 20.13 -3.37 8.06
C LEU A 271 20.77 -3.07 9.44
N GLU A 272 21.26 -1.85 9.72
CA GLU A 272 21.89 -1.53 11.02
C GLU A 272 21.05 -0.64 11.94
N VAL A 273 20.14 0.16 11.37
CA VAL A 273 19.34 1.10 12.17
C VAL A 273 17.87 0.69 12.24
N LEU A 274 17.27 0.79 13.42
CA LEU A 274 15.83 0.77 13.60
C LEU A 274 15.33 2.20 13.79
N ARG A 275 14.72 2.76 12.74
CA ARG A 275 14.17 4.11 12.78
C ARG A 275 12.93 4.13 13.68
N VAL A 276 12.91 5.06 14.64
CA VAL A 276 11.73 5.36 15.47
C VAL A 276 11.36 6.84 15.36
N ASP A 277 10.17 7.21 15.84
CA ASP A 277 9.67 8.59 15.80
C ASP A 277 10.56 9.57 16.57
N THR A 278 10.72 9.35 17.87
CA THR A 278 11.60 10.12 18.76
C THR A 278 12.31 9.12 19.67
N LEU A 279 13.60 9.29 19.93
CA LEU A 279 14.34 8.51 20.92
C LEU A 279 14.33 9.28 22.26
N PRO A 280 13.63 8.79 23.29
CA PRO A 280 13.66 9.34 24.64
C PRO A 280 15.08 9.43 25.20
N GLU A 281 15.36 10.44 26.03
CA GLU A 281 16.69 10.69 26.60
C GLU A 281 17.17 9.53 27.50
N ASP A 282 16.26 8.89 28.22
CA ASP A 282 16.52 7.71 29.05
C ASP A 282 16.90 6.47 28.22
N LEU A 283 16.55 6.44 26.93
CA LEU A 283 16.94 5.40 25.98
C LEU A 283 18.14 5.81 25.11
N ALA A 284 18.67 7.03 25.25
CA ALA A 284 19.81 7.48 24.46
C ALA A 284 21.13 6.82 24.87
N ALA A 285 21.22 6.30 26.10
CA ALA A 285 22.35 5.55 26.61
C ALA A 285 21.90 4.14 27.03
N PRO A 286 22.22 3.08 26.28
CA PRO A 286 21.83 1.73 26.65
C PRO A 286 22.43 1.35 28.02
N PRO A 287 21.69 0.56 28.83
CA PRO A 287 22.18 0.14 30.13
C PRO A 287 23.45 -0.70 29.98
N LYS A 288 24.35 -0.61 30.97
CA LYS A 288 25.50 -1.50 31.04
C LYS A 288 25.01 -2.90 31.43
N LEU A 289 25.18 -3.85 30.52
CA LEU A 289 24.78 -5.25 30.74
C LEU A 289 25.87 -5.98 31.53
N ASP A 290 25.47 -6.76 32.52
CA ASP A 290 26.33 -7.79 33.11
C ASP A 290 26.39 -9.04 32.20
N LEU A 291 27.18 -10.03 32.58
CA LEU A 291 27.43 -11.22 31.74
C LEU A 291 26.15 -12.05 31.50
N ASP A 292 25.27 -12.14 32.51
CA ASP A 292 24.02 -12.90 32.41
C ASP A 292 23.03 -12.15 31.52
N ALA A 293 22.91 -10.82 31.70
CA ALA A 293 22.07 -9.96 30.87
C ALA A 293 22.54 -9.94 29.41
N LEU A 294 23.86 -9.93 29.17
CA LEU A 294 24.44 -9.98 27.83
C LEU A 294 24.11 -11.31 27.13
N THR A 295 24.13 -12.42 27.86
CA THR A 295 23.78 -13.74 27.29
C THR A 295 22.32 -13.76 26.81
N ILE A 296 21.39 -13.24 27.62
CA ILE A 296 19.97 -13.15 27.25
C ILE A 296 19.76 -12.18 26.08
N HIS A 297 20.48 -11.05 26.09
CA HIS A 297 20.46 -10.07 25.00
C HIS A 297 20.86 -10.72 23.66
N ASP A 298 22.03 -11.38 23.60
CA ASP A 298 22.55 -12.02 22.39
C ASP A 298 21.60 -13.11 21.87
N GLU A 299 21.00 -13.88 22.78
CA GLU A 299 20.01 -14.90 22.46
C GLU A 299 18.74 -14.30 21.84
N LEU A 300 18.23 -13.19 22.37
CA LEU A 300 17.07 -12.48 21.81
C LEU A 300 17.41 -11.83 20.46
N LEU A 301 18.60 -11.25 20.30
CA LEU A 301 19.09 -10.75 19.00
C LEU A 301 19.11 -11.86 17.95
N GLN A 302 19.56 -13.06 18.33
CA GLN A 302 19.56 -14.22 17.43
C GLN A 302 18.14 -14.60 17.00
N GLN A 303 17.14 -14.50 17.89
CA GLN A 303 15.74 -14.76 17.53
C GLN A 303 15.15 -13.69 16.60
N MET A 304 15.55 -12.41 16.75
CA MET A 304 15.09 -11.33 15.86
C MET A 304 15.61 -11.51 14.43
N GLY A 305 16.83 -12.05 14.27
CA GLY A 305 17.47 -12.22 12.97
C GLY A 305 17.51 -10.90 12.18
N LYS A 306 17.04 -10.94 10.92
CA LYS A 306 17.02 -9.75 10.05
C LYS A 306 15.90 -8.75 10.37
N GLN A 307 14.90 -9.13 11.15
CA GLN A 307 13.72 -8.29 11.42
C GLN A 307 13.98 -7.19 12.45
N LYS A 308 15.11 -7.25 13.18
CA LYS A 308 15.54 -6.31 14.25
C LYS A 308 14.54 -6.12 15.40
N THR A 309 13.43 -6.83 15.35
CA THR A 309 12.27 -6.68 16.21
C THR A 309 11.67 -8.06 16.40
N ILE A 310 11.06 -8.29 17.56
CA ILE A 310 10.38 -9.55 17.88
C ILE A 310 9.12 -9.26 18.68
N ARG A 311 8.05 -10.01 18.42
CA ARG A 311 6.79 -9.79 19.15
C ARG A 311 6.92 -10.11 20.64
N THR A 312 6.26 -9.30 21.45
CA THR A 312 6.29 -9.40 22.91
C THR A 312 5.86 -10.79 23.42
N ASP A 313 4.87 -11.44 22.78
CA ASP A 313 4.42 -12.78 23.17
C ASP A 313 5.45 -13.89 22.88
N VAL A 314 6.30 -13.70 21.88
CA VAL A 314 7.43 -14.61 21.60
C VAL A 314 8.53 -14.41 22.64
N VAL A 315 8.85 -13.16 22.98
CA VAL A 315 9.80 -12.83 24.05
C VAL A 315 9.35 -13.42 25.38
N ALA A 316 8.05 -13.32 25.70
CA ALA A 316 7.46 -13.92 26.90
C ALA A 316 7.80 -15.40 27.05
N LYS A 317 7.53 -16.18 25.99
CA LYS A 317 7.76 -17.62 25.93
C LYS A 317 9.25 -17.95 26.04
N TYR A 318 10.09 -17.12 25.43
CA TYR A 318 11.53 -17.29 25.42
C TYR A 318 12.13 -17.04 26.81
N LEU A 319 11.82 -15.90 27.41
CA LEU A 319 12.27 -15.55 28.77
C LEU A 319 11.78 -16.58 29.79
N GLN A 320 10.53 -17.04 29.68
CA GLN A 320 10.00 -18.10 30.54
C GLN A 320 10.83 -19.39 30.46
N ARG A 321 11.29 -19.76 29.26
CA ARG A 321 12.10 -20.97 29.06
C ARG A 321 13.48 -20.87 29.73
N ILE A 322 14.08 -19.68 29.73
CA ILE A 322 15.45 -19.46 30.22
C ILE A 322 15.45 -19.19 31.73
N THR A 323 14.56 -18.31 32.17
CA THR A 323 14.52 -17.84 33.57
C THR A 323 13.64 -18.71 34.45
N GLY A 324 12.72 -19.49 33.86
CA GLY A 324 11.67 -20.21 34.60
C GLY A 324 10.52 -19.31 35.08
N GLU A 325 10.63 -17.98 34.92
CA GLU A 325 9.63 -17.03 35.38
C GLU A 325 8.47 -16.87 34.40
N ARG A 326 7.24 -16.80 34.92
CA ARG A 326 6.04 -16.59 34.10
C ARG A 326 5.71 -15.11 34.02
N TRP A 327 5.88 -14.54 32.83
CA TRP A 327 5.62 -13.14 32.55
C TRP A 327 4.20 -12.96 31.98
N GLY A 328 3.51 -11.87 32.34
CA GLY A 328 2.16 -11.55 31.84
C GLY A 328 0.98 -12.09 32.67
N THR A 329 1.23 -12.63 33.88
CA THR A 329 0.16 -13.11 34.80
C THR A 329 0.22 -12.49 36.21
N GLN A 330 1.23 -11.65 36.49
CA GLN A 330 1.36 -10.94 37.76
C GLN A 330 1.12 -9.43 37.56
N GLU A 331 0.33 -8.82 38.44
CA GLU A 331 -0.26 -7.47 38.28
C GLU A 331 0.76 -6.31 38.20
N ASN A 332 2.07 -6.54 38.41
CA ASN A 332 3.03 -5.45 38.64
C ASN A 332 4.26 -5.37 37.72
N ARG A 333 4.47 -6.28 36.76
CA ARG A 333 5.57 -6.14 35.76
C ARG A 333 5.15 -6.61 34.38
N THR A 334 5.26 -5.71 33.41
CA THR A 334 5.06 -6.05 31.99
C THR A 334 6.35 -6.58 31.39
N ILE A 335 6.27 -7.32 30.28
CA ILE A 335 7.48 -7.76 29.55
C ILE A 335 8.31 -6.55 29.11
N SER A 336 7.64 -5.45 28.74
CA SER A 336 8.29 -4.18 28.38
C SER A 336 9.20 -3.65 29.49
N ASP A 337 8.81 -3.77 30.76
CA ASP A 337 9.63 -3.31 31.89
C ASP A 337 10.87 -4.20 32.10
N VAL A 338 10.73 -5.49 31.82
CA VAL A 338 11.75 -6.50 32.09
C VAL A 338 12.86 -6.45 31.06
N VAL A 339 12.51 -6.25 29.79
CA VAL A 339 13.49 -6.32 28.69
C VAL A 339 14.50 -5.17 28.70
N VAL A 340 14.20 -4.07 29.40
CA VAL A 340 15.12 -2.93 29.60
C VAL A 340 16.41 -3.36 30.27
N GLN A 341 16.36 -4.27 31.25
CA GLN A 341 17.58 -4.76 31.91
C GLN A 341 18.51 -5.57 30.99
N TYR A 342 18.01 -5.97 29.82
CA TYR A 342 18.74 -6.68 28.78
C TYR A 342 19.10 -5.77 27.59
N GLY A 343 19.02 -4.44 27.74
CA GLY A 343 19.37 -3.49 26.68
C GLY A 343 18.34 -3.42 25.54
N LEU A 344 17.13 -3.92 25.77
CA LEU A 344 16.04 -3.91 24.80
C LEU A 344 14.90 -3.00 25.31
N THR A 345 14.03 -2.55 24.43
CA THR A 345 12.85 -1.77 24.81
C THR A 345 11.65 -2.14 23.96
N SER A 346 10.46 -1.78 24.46
CA SER A 346 9.24 -1.92 23.68
C SER A 346 9.11 -0.82 22.65
N ILE A 347 8.71 -1.19 21.44
CA ILE A 347 8.27 -0.31 20.38
C ILE A 347 6.85 -0.67 19.98
N HIS A 348 6.13 0.32 19.45
CA HIS A 348 4.75 0.21 19.03
C HIS A 348 4.69 0.28 17.51
N THR A 349 3.90 -0.59 16.90
CA THR A 349 3.73 -0.65 15.44
C THR A 349 2.41 -1.35 15.12
N PHE A 350 2.25 -1.80 13.88
CA PHE A 350 1.13 -2.60 13.41
C PHE A 350 1.63 -3.98 13.01
N SER A 351 0.79 -5.00 13.21
CA SER A 351 1.18 -6.40 13.06
C SER A 351 1.84 -6.69 11.71
N GLY A 352 1.40 -6.03 10.63
CA GLY A 352 1.90 -6.27 9.28
C GLY A 352 1.89 -7.74 8.89
N LEU A 353 1.04 -8.57 9.53
CA LEU A 353 0.97 -10.00 9.30
C LEU A 353 -0.20 -10.30 8.37
N PRO A 354 -0.04 -11.28 7.47
CA PRO A 354 1.21 -12.01 7.17
C PRO A 354 2.20 -11.23 6.29
N SER A 355 1.89 -10.01 5.86
CA SER A 355 2.80 -9.18 5.06
C SER A 355 2.68 -7.68 5.33
N VAL A 356 3.84 -7.01 5.44
CA VAL A 356 3.95 -5.55 5.56
C VAL A 356 3.54 -4.83 4.27
N PHE A 357 3.36 -5.54 3.15
CA PHE A 357 2.96 -4.93 1.87
C PHE A 357 1.51 -4.41 1.88
N SER A 358 0.64 -4.93 2.74
CA SER A 358 -0.70 -4.35 2.97
C SER A 358 -0.65 -2.96 3.59
N LYS A 359 0.39 -2.67 4.39
CA LYS A 359 0.54 -1.44 5.17
C LYS A 359 -0.73 -1.04 5.94
N ALA A 360 -1.55 -2.03 6.33
CA ALA A 360 -2.74 -1.79 7.12
C ALA A 360 -2.33 -1.27 8.51
N VAL A 361 -3.11 -0.32 9.04
CA VAL A 361 -2.91 0.28 10.36
C VAL A 361 -4.01 -0.12 11.35
N ASP A 362 -4.64 -1.27 11.17
CA ASP A 362 -5.80 -1.74 11.96
C ASP A 362 -5.41 -2.48 13.25
N ASN A 363 -4.34 -3.28 13.20
CA ASN A 363 -3.96 -4.17 14.27
C ASN A 363 -2.68 -3.70 14.98
N PRO A 364 -2.79 -2.82 15.99
CA PRO A 364 -1.63 -2.36 16.74
C PRO A 364 -0.98 -3.52 17.51
N VAL A 365 0.35 -3.55 17.52
CA VAL A 365 1.14 -4.53 18.26
C VAL A 365 2.29 -3.86 19.01
N ILE A 366 2.78 -4.56 20.03
CA ILE A 366 4.01 -4.22 20.74
C ILE A 366 5.08 -5.24 20.36
N GLU A 367 6.21 -4.72 19.94
CA GLU A 367 7.41 -5.51 19.65
C GLU A 367 8.54 -5.05 20.56
N ILE A 368 9.54 -5.89 20.70
CA ILE A 368 10.76 -5.62 21.44
C ILE A 368 11.89 -5.40 20.44
N ALA A 369 12.70 -4.38 20.69
CA ALA A 369 13.83 -4.00 19.86
C ALA A 369 15.07 -3.66 20.70
N PRO A 370 16.29 -3.78 20.13
CA PRO A 370 17.51 -3.40 20.84
C PRO A 370 17.71 -1.88 20.83
N ILE A 371 18.00 -1.32 22.00
CA ILE A 371 18.13 0.14 22.19
C ILE A 371 19.28 0.69 21.33
N GLU A 372 20.39 -0.05 21.23
CA GLU A 372 21.57 0.36 20.49
C GLU A 372 21.34 0.51 18.97
N LEU A 373 20.32 -0.17 18.42
CA LEU A 373 19.93 -0.04 17.02
C LEU A 373 18.97 1.14 16.77
N MET A 374 18.34 1.67 17.82
CA MET A 374 17.31 2.70 17.67
C MET A 374 17.91 4.06 17.30
N ARG A 375 17.30 4.72 16.31
CA ARG A 375 17.60 6.12 15.96
C ARG A 375 16.32 6.90 15.81
N GLY A 376 16.18 7.99 16.57
CA GLY A 376 15.00 8.85 16.55
C GLY A 376 14.99 9.76 15.33
N PHE A 377 13.90 9.74 14.56
CA PHE A 377 13.72 10.59 13.39
C PHE A 377 13.76 12.08 13.77
N VAL A 378 13.05 12.45 14.84
CA VAL A 378 13.08 13.83 15.38
C VAL A 378 14.48 14.20 15.87
N ASN A 379 15.14 13.30 16.61
CA ASN A 379 16.47 13.54 17.18
C ASN A 379 17.52 13.82 16.09
N ASP A 380 17.43 13.09 14.97
CA ASP A 380 18.43 13.18 13.90
C ASP A 380 18.16 14.33 12.92
N PHE A 381 16.92 14.84 12.81
CA PHE A 381 16.55 15.73 11.69
C PHE A 381 15.83 17.03 12.09
N ALA A 382 15.37 17.17 13.33
CA ALA A 382 14.63 18.37 13.76
C ALA A 382 15.51 19.63 13.91
N GLN A 383 16.84 19.46 13.99
CA GLN A 383 17.81 20.56 14.09
C GLN A 383 18.02 21.33 12.78
N PHE A 384 17.64 20.76 11.64
CA PHE A 384 17.79 21.43 10.34
C PHE A 384 16.82 22.60 10.19
N ASN A 385 17.34 23.76 9.80
CA ASN A 385 16.60 25.02 9.67
C ASN A 385 16.49 25.51 8.22
N GLU A 386 17.04 24.75 7.28
CA GLU A 386 16.91 24.99 5.85
C GLU A 386 15.44 24.99 5.45
N GLU A 387 15.12 25.83 4.47
CA GLU A 387 13.75 26.03 4.05
C GLU A 387 13.17 24.74 3.45
N VAL A 388 13.97 23.92 2.76
CA VAL A 388 13.58 22.58 2.32
C VAL A 388 14.47 21.53 2.98
N LEU A 389 13.85 20.56 3.64
CA LEU A 389 14.48 19.30 4.03
C LEU A 389 14.02 18.23 3.05
N LEU A 390 14.96 17.68 2.27
CA LEU A 390 14.73 16.59 1.35
C LEU A 390 15.23 15.28 1.96
N VAL A 391 14.37 14.27 2.07
CA VAL A 391 14.81 12.88 2.28
C VAL A 391 14.91 12.20 0.92
N GLU A 392 16.13 11.89 0.50
CA GLU A 392 16.42 11.29 -0.79
C GLU A 392 15.99 9.82 -0.84
N GLY A 393 15.64 9.36 -2.03
CA GLY A 393 15.51 7.93 -2.32
C GLY A 393 14.15 7.31 -2.05
N GLU A 394 14.10 6.01 -2.30
CA GLU A 394 12.88 5.23 -2.43
C GLU A 394 12.54 4.45 -1.15
N VAL A 395 11.34 4.77 -0.63
CA VAL A 395 10.73 4.41 0.65
C VAL A 395 9.93 3.11 0.79
N HIS A 396 9.34 2.61 -0.29
CA HIS A 396 8.11 1.83 -0.18
C HIS A 396 8.32 0.38 0.29
N GLY A 397 9.40 -0.26 -0.17
CA GLY A 397 9.67 -1.68 0.05
C GLY A 397 9.95 -2.02 1.51
N ASP A 398 9.50 -3.19 1.96
CA ASP A 398 9.88 -3.89 3.21
C ASP A 398 9.85 -3.11 4.54
N ARG A 399 9.16 -1.97 4.58
CA ARG A 399 9.04 -1.13 5.78
C ARG A 399 7.66 -1.26 6.41
N LYS A 400 7.56 -1.03 7.71
CA LYS A 400 6.26 -0.95 8.40
C LYS A 400 5.53 0.36 8.04
N PRO A 401 4.21 0.47 8.29
CA PRO A 401 3.48 1.73 8.13
C PRO A 401 4.22 2.89 8.82
N GLY A 402 4.29 4.05 8.15
CA GLY A 402 5.00 5.23 8.65
C GLY A 402 6.51 5.21 8.40
N PHE A 403 7.08 4.13 7.83
CA PHE A 403 8.51 3.95 7.57
C PHE A 403 9.40 3.96 8.83
N MET A 404 8.79 3.78 10.00
CA MET A 404 9.46 3.72 11.29
C MET A 404 8.58 2.95 12.29
N ALA A 405 9.14 2.60 13.43
CA ALA A 405 8.35 2.22 14.60
C ALA A 405 8.08 3.43 15.50
N PHE A 406 7.23 3.27 16.51
CA PHE A 406 6.88 4.32 17.45
C PHE A 406 7.37 3.97 18.85
N THR A 407 7.86 4.95 19.59
CA THR A 407 8.31 4.77 20.98
C THR A 407 7.18 4.87 22.01
N SER A 408 5.96 5.20 21.57
CA SER A 408 4.77 5.21 22.43
C SER A 408 3.50 4.82 21.67
N GLU A 409 2.50 4.32 22.41
CA GLU A 409 1.16 4.07 21.87
C GLU A 409 0.52 5.36 21.32
N ALA A 410 0.65 6.47 22.06
CA ALA A 410 0.09 7.75 21.66
C ALA A 410 0.65 8.23 20.31
N ALA A 411 1.95 8.04 20.04
CA ALA A 411 2.56 8.38 18.76
C ALA A 411 2.06 7.47 17.62
N ARG A 412 1.99 6.16 17.86
CA ARG A 412 1.41 5.19 16.91
C ARG A 412 -0.04 5.56 16.57
N ASP A 413 -0.85 5.87 17.59
CA ASP A 413 -2.27 6.19 17.41
C ASP A 413 -2.48 7.55 16.72
N ALA A 414 -1.58 8.50 16.97
CA ALA A 414 -1.56 9.76 16.22
C ALA A 414 -1.27 9.54 14.72
N TYR A 415 -0.38 8.60 14.38
CA TYR A 415 -0.14 8.19 13.00
C TYR A 415 -1.34 7.44 12.41
N GLN A 416 -1.90 6.47 13.15
CA GLN A 416 -3.10 5.74 12.75
C GLN A 416 -4.23 6.73 12.41
N LYS A 417 -4.51 7.69 13.30
CA LYS A 417 -5.52 8.72 13.10
C LYS A 417 -5.24 9.57 11.85
N LEU A 418 -3.98 9.89 11.56
CA LEU A 418 -3.58 10.61 10.36
C LEU A 418 -3.90 9.82 9.09
N VAL A 419 -3.54 8.54 9.04
CA VAL A 419 -3.85 7.66 7.90
C VAL A 419 -5.36 7.51 7.73
N LEU A 420 -6.06 7.16 8.80
CA LEU A 420 -7.48 6.81 8.76
C LEU A 420 -8.41 8.00 8.46
N ASN A 421 -8.05 9.21 8.90
CA ASN A 421 -8.92 10.38 8.79
C ASN A 421 -8.36 11.52 7.95
N GLY A 422 -7.03 11.59 7.78
CA GLY A 422 -6.37 12.66 7.04
C GLY A 422 -6.16 12.33 5.57
N ILE A 423 -5.87 11.08 5.24
CA ILE A 423 -5.54 10.63 3.89
C ILE A 423 -6.69 9.76 3.38
N VAL A 424 -7.72 10.42 2.87
CA VAL A 424 -8.98 9.79 2.44
C VAL A 424 -9.19 9.98 0.94
N HIS A 425 -9.99 9.08 0.34
CA HIS A 425 -10.36 9.20 -1.06
C HIS A 425 -11.24 10.45 -1.31
N PRO A 426 -11.23 10.99 -2.54
CA PRO A 426 -12.10 12.11 -2.91
C PRO A 426 -13.58 11.83 -2.59
N PRO A 427 -14.35 12.84 -2.14
CA PRO A 427 -15.75 12.62 -1.75
C PRO A 427 -16.63 12.07 -2.89
N ALA A 428 -16.26 12.32 -4.15
CA ALA A 428 -16.88 11.71 -5.33
C ALA A 428 -16.83 10.17 -5.36
N ILE A 429 -15.66 9.63 -5.01
CA ILE A 429 -15.41 8.19 -4.98
C ILE A 429 -16.22 7.57 -3.83
N GLN A 430 -16.23 8.24 -2.67
CA GLN A 430 -17.01 7.80 -1.52
C GLN A 430 -18.51 7.77 -1.83
N ALA A 431 -19.05 8.83 -2.44
CA ALA A 431 -20.46 8.92 -2.81
C ALA A 431 -20.87 7.86 -3.85
N LEU A 432 -20.02 7.59 -4.85
CA LEU A 432 -20.26 6.50 -5.79
C LEU A 432 -20.28 5.14 -5.08
N ALA A 433 -19.36 4.92 -4.14
CA ALA A 433 -19.31 3.69 -3.38
C ALA A 433 -20.51 3.51 -2.44
N ASP A 434 -21.04 4.58 -1.84
CA ASP A 434 -22.31 4.56 -1.10
C ASP A 434 -23.46 4.08 -2.01
N ALA A 435 -23.59 4.67 -3.19
CA ALA A 435 -24.64 4.29 -4.15
C ALA A 435 -24.52 2.82 -4.61
N ILE A 436 -23.29 2.32 -4.78
CA ILE A 436 -23.04 0.92 -5.10
C ILE A 436 -23.41 0.02 -3.92
N ALA A 437 -23.07 0.40 -2.68
CA ALA A 437 -23.42 -0.37 -1.49
C ALA A 437 -24.93 -0.45 -1.25
N ASP A 438 -25.66 0.64 -1.49
CA ASP A 438 -27.12 0.64 -1.47
C ASP A 438 -27.68 -0.32 -2.53
N ARG A 439 -27.09 -0.34 -3.72
CA ARG A 439 -27.49 -1.26 -4.79
C ARG A 439 -27.22 -2.72 -4.42
N MET A 440 -26.07 -3.02 -3.83
CA MET A 440 -25.73 -4.36 -3.32
C MET A 440 -26.67 -4.81 -2.21
N THR A 441 -27.09 -3.89 -1.33
CA THR A 441 -28.09 -4.15 -0.29
C THR A 441 -29.46 -4.45 -0.91
N ALA A 442 -29.89 -3.67 -1.90
CA ALA A 442 -31.15 -3.90 -2.62
C ALA A 442 -31.16 -5.24 -3.38
N MET A 443 -30.04 -5.59 -4.02
CA MET A 443 -29.80 -6.88 -4.67
C MET A 443 -30.01 -8.07 -3.73
N ASN A 444 -29.67 -7.89 -2.45
CA ASN A 444 -29.85 -8.89 -1.39
C ASN A 444 -31.13 -8.68 -0.56
N GLY A 445 -32.14 -8.00 -1.13
CA GLY A 445 -33.44 -7.82 -0.48
C GLY A 445 -33.37 -7.10 0.87
N GLY A 446 -32.47 -6.13 1.01
CA GLY A 446 -32.27 -5.36 2.24
C GLY A 446 -31.30 -6.00 3.25
N ARG A 447 -30.75 -7.18 2.95
CA ARG A 447 -29.70 -7.79 3.79
C ARG A 447 -28.36 -7.12 3.56
N THR A 448 -27.52 -7.18 4.58
CA THR A 448 -26.09 -6.90 4.41
C THR A 448 -25.44 -7.92 3.47
N TRP A 449 -24.27 -7.59 2.94
CA TRP A 449 -23.58 -8.38 1.92
C TRP A 449 -22.09 -8.50 2.23
N MET A 450 -21.40 -9.40 1.55
CA MET A 450 -19.98 -9.67 1.78
C MET A 450 -19.16 -9.33 0.54
N SER A 451 -17.87 -9.09 0.72
CA SER A 451 -16.97 -8.76 -0.39
C SER A 451 -15.65 -9.51 -0.33
N ALA A 452 -15.06 -9.69 -1.51
CA ALA A 452 -13.70 -10.19 -1.61
C ALA A 452 -12.86 -9.43 -2.64
N HIS A 453 -11.56 -9.33 -2.37
CA HIS A 453 -10.57 -8.83 -3.32
C HIS A 453 -9.76 -9.99 -3.90
N TRP A 454 -9.93 -10.26 -5.19
CA TRP A 454 -9.24 -11.32 -5.90
C TRP A 454 -8.11 -10.77 -6.77
N ARG A 455 -6.90 -10.79 -6.20
CA ARG A 455 -5.69 -10.29 -6.87
C ARG A 455 -5.06 -11.35 -7.76
N ARG A 456 -5.04 -11.08 -9.05
CA ARG A 456 -4.50 -11.92 -10.14
C ARG A 456 -3.36 -11.16 -10.81
N GLY A 457 -3.46 -10.82 -12.09
CA GLY A 457 -2.44 -10.03 -12.80
C GLY A 457 -1.01 -10.52 -12.55
N ASP A 458 -0.13 -9.60 -12.15
CA ASP A 458 1.26 -9.87 -11.78
C ASP A 458 1.41 -10.86 -10.61
N PHE A 459 0.43 -11.04 -9.73
CA PHE A 459 0.53 -12.04 -8.65
C PHE A 459 0.53 -13.47 -9.18
N VAL A 460 -0.08 -13.72 -10.35
CA VAL A 460 0.02 -15.03 -11.03
C VAL A 460 1.46 -15.26 -11.50
N VAL A 461 2.07 -14.23 -12.11
CA VAL A 461 3.43 -14.30 -12.66
C VAL A 461 4.48 -14.43 -11.55
N LEU A 462 4.28 -13.71 -10.46
CA LEU A 462 5.17 -13.70 -9.29
C LEU A 462 4.94 -14.90 -8.35
N ASN A 463 3.95 -15.75 -8.64
CA ASN A 463 3.54 -16.87 -7.78
C ASN A 463 3.24 -16.41 -6.34
N TRP A 464 2.57 -15.26 -6.23
CA TRP A 464 2.07 -14.70 -4.96
C TRP A 464 0.61 -15.09 -4.70
N ASN A 465 -0.05 -15.71 -5.68
CA ASN A 465 -1.29 -16.43 -5.47
C ASN A 465 -1.03 -17.94 -5.38
N HIS A 466 -1.80 -18.61 -4.53
CA HIS A 466 -1.63 -20.04 -4.27
C HIS A 466 -2.53 -20.92 -5.14
N ASN A 467 -3.51 -20.31 -5.80
CA ASN A 467 -4.49 -21.01 -6.62
C ASN A 467 -3.97 -21.17 -8.05
N ARG A 468 -3.84 -22.42 -8.47
CA ARG A 468 -3.25 -22.78 -9.77
C ARG A 468 -4.18 -22.43 -10.93
N THR A 469 -5.49 -22.44 -10.69
CA THR A 469 -6.51 -22.12 -11.69
C THR A 469 -7.45 -21.00 -11.25
N SER A 470 -8.11 -20.35 -12.21
CA SER A 470 -9.10 -19.31 -11.94
C SER A 470 -10.31 -19.84 -11.17
N HIS A 471 -10.75 -21.07 -11.46
CA HIS A 471 -11.85 -21.74 -10.78
C HIS A 471 -11.55 -22.01 -9.30
N GLU A 472 -10.38 -22.61 -9.01
CA GLU A 472 -9.91 -22.81 -7.62
C GLU A 472 -9.81 -21.48 -6.88
N GLY A 473 -9.40 -20.42 -7.59
CA GLY A 473 -9.41 -19.05 -7.11
C GLY A 473 -10.75 -18.63 -6.53
N VAL A 474 -11.80 -18.71 -7.34
CA VAL A 474 -13.17 -18.35 -6.94
C VAL A 474 -13.70 -19.27 -5.83
N ASP A 475 -13.47 -20.58 -5.91
CA ASP A 475 -13.93 -21.53 -4.91
C ASP A 475 -13.30 -21.27 -3.53
N MET A 476 -12.02 -20.89 -3.50
CA MET A 476 -11.35 -20.45 -2.29
C MET A 476 -12.01 -19.20 -1.69
N LEU A 477 -12.35 -18.19 -2.50
CA LEU A 477 -13.03 -16.99 -2.03
C LEU A 477 -14.37 -17.34 -1.38
N LEU A 478 -15.17 -18.20 -2.01
CA LEU A 478 -16.46 -18.65 -1.48
C LEU A 478 -16.30 -19.34 -0.12
N SER A 479 -15.32 -20.23 0.02
CA SER A 479 -15.01 -20.90 1.30
C SER A 479 -14.63 -19.90 2.42
N ARG A 480 -13.89 -18.84 2.06
CA ARG A 480 -13.54 -17.76 3.01
C ARG A 480 -14.74 -16.90 3.37
N LEU A 481 -15.64 -16.64 2.43
CA LEU A 481 -16.92 -15.96 2.69
C LEU A 481 -17.87 -16.83 3.52
N ASP A 482 -17.90 -18.16 3.34
CA ASP A 482 -18.64 -19.06 4.23
C ASP A 482 -18.13 -18.97 5.67
N SER A 483 -16.81 -18.96 5.85
CA SER A 483 -16.19 -18.77 7.17
C SER A 483 -16.53 -17.40 7.77
N GLY A 484 -16.54 -16.36 6.93
CA GLY A 484 -16.93 -15.00 7.31
C GLY A 484 -18.37 -14.90 7.82
N ARG A 485 -19.33 -15.65 7.24
CA ARG A 485 -20.71 -15.71 7.74
C ARG A 485 -20.75 -16.22 9.18
N GLY A 486 -20.02 -17.28 9.48
CA GLY A 486 -19.92 -17.82 10.85
C GLY A 486 -19.34 -16.80 11.84
N ILE A 487 -18.37 -16.00 11.41
CA ILE A 487 -17.83 -14.89 12.22
C ILE A 487 -18.92 -13.85 12.49
N LEU A 488 -19.65 -13.41 11.47
CA LEU A 488 -20.73 -12.42 11.63
C LEU A 488 -21.84 -12.92 12.56
N GLU A 489 -22.18 -14.20 12.50
CA GLU A 489 -23.14 -14.82 13.42
C GLU A 489 -22.64 -14.78 14.87
N GLY A 490 -21.35 -15.09 15.10
CA GLY A 490 -20.72 -14.99 16.41
C GLY A 490 -20.70 -13.57 16.95
N LEU A 491 -20.28 -12.61 16.13
CA LEU A 491 -20.27 -11.18 16.47
C LEU A 491 -21.67 -10.67 16.83
N LYS A 492 -22.69 -11.06 16.05
CA LYS A 492 -24.08 -10.68 16.33
C LYS A 492 -24.59 -11.29 17.64
N ALA A 493 -24.22 -12.52 17.95
CA ALA A 493 -24.55 -13.16 19.22
C ALA A 493 -23.85 -12.47 20.41
N GLU A 494 -22.58 -12.06 20.24
CA GLU A 494 -21.84 -11.26 21.23
C GLU A 494 -22.48 -9.89 21.45
N ALA A 495 -22.91 -9.22 20.37
CA ALA A 495 -23.58 -7.92 20.44
C ALA A 495 -24.90 -7.96 21.20
N ALA A 496 -25.62 -9.09 21.14
CA ALA A 496 -26.84 -9.30 21.92
C ALA A 496 -26.58 -9.50 23.43
N SER A 497 -25.32 -9.66 23.85
CA SER A 497 -24.95 -9.75 25.26
C SER A 497 -25.01 -8.36 25.92
N PRO A 498 -25.64 -8.21 27.10
CA PRO A 498 -25.74 -6.94 27.83
C PRO A 498 -24.39 -6.26 28.16
N SER A 499 -23.27 -6.98 28.03
CA SER A 499 -21.92 -6.50 28.34
C SER A 499 -21.16 -5.95 27.12
N SER A 500 -21.72 -6.00 25.92
CA SER A 500 -21.04 -5.58 24.68
C SER A 500 -21.39 -4.14 24.32
N THR A 501 -20.47 -3.19 24.53
CA THR A 501 -20.69 -1.77 24.13
C THR A 501 -20.17 -1.44 22.74
N ASN A 502 -19.38 -2.31 22.11
CA ASN A 502 -18.62 -1.96 20.90
C ASN A 502 -19.12 -2.62 19.61
N VAL A 503 -19.91 -3.70 19.68
CA VAL A 503 -20.28 -4.52 18.50
C VAL A 503 -21.60 -4.06 17.85
N GLU A 504 -22.42 -3.25 18.53
CA GLU A 504 -23.77 -2.88 18.06
C GLU A 504 -23.81 -2.02 16.79
N ARG A 505 -22.73 -1.29 16.46
CA ARG A 505 -22.72 -0.40 15.28
C ARG A 505 -22.60 -1.12 13.93
N GLU A 506 -22.14 -2.37 13.93
CA GLU A 506 -21.77 -3.08 12.70
C GLU A 506 -22.96 -3.78 12.01
N PHE A 507 -24.07 -3.98 12.74
CA PHE A 507 -25.21 -4.78 12.28
C PHE A 507 -26.46 -3.94 12.07
N SER A 508 -26.43 -3.01 11.11
CA SER A 508 -27.59 -2.18 10.73
C SER A 508 -28.67 -2.92 9.93
N GLY A 509 -28.46 -4.21 9.59
CA GLY A 509 -29.42 -5.02 8.84
C GLY A 509 -29.30 -6.53 9.11
N PRO A 510 -30.16 -7.35 8.48
CA PRO A 510 -30.03 -8.79 8.58
C PRO A 510 -28.72 -9.30 7.98
N LEU A 511 -28.21 -10.41 8.52
CA LEU A 511 -26.95 -11.00 8.09
C LEU A 511 -27.06 -11.57 6.67
N PRO A 512 -25.93 -11.68 5.93
CA PRO A 512 -25.90 -12.32 4.61
C PRO A 512 -26.26 -13.80 4.72
N LEU A 513 -27.04 -14.32 3.76
CA LEU A 513 -27.42 -15.73 3.68
C LEU A 513 -26.59 -16.50 2.63
N PRO A 514 -26.51 -17.84 2.74
CA PRO A 514 -26.00 -18.66 1.66
C PRO A 514 -26.75 -18.40 0.35
N GLY A 515 -26.00 -18.17 -0.73
CA GLY A 515 -26.56 -17.86 -2.05
C GLY A 515 -26.84 -16.38 -2.31
N ASP A 516 -26.69 -15.49 -1.33
CA ASP A 516 -26.74 -14.04 -1.56
C ASP A 516 -25.66 -13.59 -2.55
N GLN A 517 -25.91 -12.49 -3.24
CA GLN A 517 -24.95 -11.85 -4.11
C GLN A 517 -23.83 -11.22 -3.29
N TRP A 518 -22.59 -11.38 -3.74
CA TRP A 518 -21.39 -10.85 -3.07
C TRP A 518 -20.56 -10.03 -4.04
N TYR A 519 -19.88 -9.01 -3.52
CA TYR A 519 -19.09 -8.11 -4.35
C TYR A 519 -17.68 -8.64 -4.58
N LEU A 520 -17.22 -8.63 -5.83
CA LEU A 520 -15.89 -9.07 -6.21
C LEU A 520 -15.13 -7.90 -6.86
N ALA A 521 -14.04 -7.47 -6.21
CA ALA A 521 -13.04 -6.61 -6.83
C ALA A 521 -11.90 -7.45 -7.38
N THR A 522 -11.53 -7.25 -8.64
CA THR A 522 -10.48 -8.06 -9.28
C THR A 522 -9.85 -7.38 -10.49
N ASP A 523 -8.55 -7.61 -10.66
CA ASP A 523 -7.78 -7.30 -11.85
C ASP A 523 -7.76 -8.46 -12.86
N GLU A 524 -8.51 -9.54 -12.63
CA GLU A 524 -8.72 -10.63 -13.59
C GLU A 524 -9.38 -10.09 -14.88
N ARG A 525 -8.93 -10.60 -16.02
CA ARG A 525 -9.41 -10.19 -17.36
C ARG A 525 -9.85 -11.38 -18.21
N ASP A 526 -9.60 -12.62 -17.76
CA ASP A 526 -10.09 -13.82 -18.42
C ASP A 526 -11.64 -13.88 -18.38
N PRO A 527 -12.33 -13.84 -19.54
CA PRO A 527 -13.79 -13.86 -19.58
C PRO A 527 -14.38 -15.15 -18.98
N ASP A 528 -13.71 -16.30 -19.09
CA ASP A 528 -14.20 -17.57 -18.56
C ASP A 528 -14.13 -17.57 -17.03
N ALA A 529 -13.04 -17.06 -16.47
CA ALA A 529 -12.87 -16.86 -15.04
C ALA A 529 -13.96 -15.93 -14.45
N LEU A 530 -14.20 -14.80 -15.12
CA LEU A 530 -15.21 -13.83 -14.68
C LEU A 530 -16.64 -14.38 -14.86
N ALA A 531 -16.90 -15.17 -15.90
CA ALA A 531 -18.17 -15.85 -16.08
C ALA A 531 -18.41 -16.89 -14.98
N TYR A 532 -17.39 -17.64 -14.60
CA TYR A 532 -17.46 -18.57 -13.47
C TYR A 532 -17.77 -17.86 -12.17
N ALA A 533 -17.08 -16.76 -11.85
CA ALA A 533 -17.36 -15.96 -10.67
C ALA A 533 -18.83 -15.50 -10.63
N ARG A 534 -19.35 -14.96 -11.75
CA ARG A 534 -20.76 -14.57 -11.86
C ARG A 534 -21.74 -15.74 -11.69
N SER A 535 -21.39 -16.93 -12.19
CA SER A 535 -22.19 -18.14 -11.98
C SER A 535 -22.31 -18.55 -10.50
N LYS A 536 -21.42 -18.00 -9.65
CA LYS A 536 -21.40 -18.16 -8.19
C LYS A 536 -21.89 -16.90 -7.47
N ASN A 537 -22.77 -16.12 -8.11
CA ASN A 537 -23.39 -14.90 -7.58
C ASN A 537 -22.41 -13.76 -7.25
N ALA A 538 -21.19 -13.78 -7.80
CA ALA A 538 -20.32 -12.62 -7.73
C ALA A 538 -20.87 -11.45 -8.56
N VAL A 539 -20.75 -10.25 -8.03
CA VAL A 539 -21.12 -8.99 -8.69
C VAL A 539 -19.85 -8.15 -8.86
N LEU A 540 -19.53 -7.79 -10.10
CA LEU A 540 -18.40 -6.93 -10.42
C LEU A 540 -18.84 -5.46 -10.47
N LEU A 541 -17.88 -4.53 -10.36
CA LEU A 541 -18.16 -3.10 -10.53
C LEU A 541 -18.85 -2.80 -11.87
N SER A 542 -18.41 -3.44 -12.94
CA SER A 542 -18.99 -3.26 -14.29
C SER A 542 -20.46 -3.66 -14.35
N ASP A 543 -20.86 -4.71 -13.64
CA ASP A 543 -22.24 -5.19 -13.56
C ASP A 543 -23.14 -4.16 -12.86
N VAL A 544 -22.66 -3.58 -11.74
CA VAL A 544 -23.40 -2.54 -11.00
C VAL A 544 -23.49 -1.25 -11.82
N LEU A 545 -22.36 -0.76 -12.34
CA LEU A 545 -22.30 0.48 -13.10
C LEU A 545 -23.10 0.43 -14.40
N ALA A 546 -23.28 -0.75 -15.01
CA ALA A 546 -24.18 -0.92 -16.16
C ALA A 546 -25.64 -0.63 -15.79
N SER A 547 -26.05 -0.97 -14.55
CA SER A 547 -27.39 -0.68 -14.05
C SER A 547 -27.57 0.75 -13.51
N MET A 548 -26.50 1.52 -13.37
CA MET A 548 -26.49 2.87 -12.75
C MET A 548 -25.73 3.90 -13.60
N PRO A 549 -26.09 4.13 -14.88
CA PRO A 549 -25.31 4.99 -15.79
C PRO A 549 -25.19 6.45 -15.31
N ALA A 550 -26.20 6.97 -14.60
CA ALA A 550 -26.16 8.32 -14.04
C ALA A 550 -25.08 8.48 -12.95
N MET A 551 -24.80 7.43 -12.19
CA MET A 551 -23.83 7.49 -11.07
C MET A 551 -22.39 7.54 -11.56
N ARG A 552 -22.09 7.05 -12.77
CA ARG A 552 -20.76 7.19 -13.40
C ARG A 552 -20.34 8.66 -13.50
N ARG A 553 -21.29 9.59 -13.60
CA ARG A 553 -21.03 11.03 -13.69
C ARG A 553 -20.56 11.65 -12.37
N LEU A 554 -20.73 10.97 -11.23
CA LEU A 554 -20.26 11.48 -9.93
C LEU A 554 -18.75 11.62 -9.89
N VAL A 555 -18.04 10.67 -10.50
CA VAL A 555 -16.58 10.68 -10.63
C VAL A 555 -16.17 11.22 -12.00
N GLY A 556 -16.86 10.81 -13.08
CA GLY A 556 -16.63 11.31 -14.44
C GLY A 556 -15.54 10.54 -15.19
N TRP A 557 -14.78 11.27 -16.03
CA TRP A 557 -13.67 10.72 -16.81
C TRP A 557 -12.61 9.95 -16.00
N PRO A 558 -12.32 10.24 -14.71
CA PRO A 558 -11.32 9.50 -13.97
C PRO A 558 -11.65 7.99 -13.83
N LEU A 559 -12.93 7.58 -13.93
CA LEU A 559 -13.30 6.15 -13.94
C LEU A 559 -12.80 5.37 -15.15
N LEU A 560 -12.23 6.03 -16.16
CA LEU A 560 -11.56 5.35 -17.27
C LEU A 560 -10.25 4.67 -16.84
N PHE A 561 -9.71 5.00 -15.66
CA PHE A 561 -8.40 4.53 -15.20
C PHE A 561 -8.52 3.48 -14.10
N THR A 562 -7.77 2.38 -14.25
CA THR A 562 -7.86 1.22 -13.37
C THR A 562 -7.46 1.53 -11.92
N ASP A 563 -6.45 2.38 -11.72
CA ASP A 563 -6.00 2.78 -10.37
C ASP A 563 -7.10 3.59 -9.62
N ILE A 564 -7.96 4.32 -10.35
CA ILE A 564 -9.09 5.07 -9.77
C ILE A 564 -10.29 4.16 -9.52
N VAL A 565 -10.55 3.23 -10.45
CA VAL A 565 -11.49 2.13 -10.23
C VAL A 565 -11.14 1.38 -8.94
N ALA A 566 -9.86 1.08 -8.71
CA ALA A 566 -9.42 0.42 -7.49
C ALA A 566 -9.72 1.23 -6.21
N LEU A 567 -9.84 2.58 -6.26
CA LEU A 567 -10.29 3.38 -5.11
C LEU A 567 -11.77 3.19 -4.83
N VAL A 568 -12.59 3.20 -5.90
CA VAL A 568 -14.02 2.91 -5.80
C VAL A 568 -14.22 1.52 -5.23
N GLU A 569 -13.49 0.53 -5.73
CA GLU A 569 -13.60 -0.84 -5.24
C GLU A 569 -13.16 -0.97 -3.77
N GLN A 570 -12.09 -0.29 -3.35
CA GLN A 570 -11.69 -0.25 -1.94
C GLN A 570 -12.81 0.28 -1.04
N GLU A 571 -13.41 1.41 -1.44
CA GLU A 571 -14.51 2.03 -0.74
C GLU A 571 -15.76 1.15 -0.69
N VAL A 572 -16.13 0.52 -1.80
CA VAL A 572 -17.26 -0.39 -1.89
C VAL A 572 -17.04 -1.57 -0.96
N MET A 573 -15.92 -2.28 -1.09
CA MET A 573 -15.59 -3.43 -0.24
C MET A 573 -15.56 -3.06 1.24
N ALA A 574 -15.17 -1.84 1.60
CA ALA A 574 -15.19 -1.38 2.99
C ALA A 574 -16.60 -1.11 3.56
N ARG A 575 -17.67 -1.24 2.75
CA ARG A 575 -19.09 -1.13 3.18
C ARG A 575 -19.76 -2.48 3.37
N SER A 576 -19.11 -3.58 3.02
CA SER A 576 -19.64 -4.93 3.22
C SER A 576 -19.67 -5.27 4.72
N ALA A 577 -20.53 -6.21 5.12
CA ALA A 577 -20.52 -6.75 6.48
C ALA A 577 -19.21 -7.51 6.77
N PHE A 578 -18.68 -8.22 5.77
CA PHE A 578 -17.44 -8.98 5.89
C PHE A 578 -16.58 -8.83 4.64
N PHE A 579 -15.27 -8.70 4.85
CA PHE A 579 -14.28 -8.57 3.78
C PHE A 579 -13.19 -9.66 3.83
N PHE A 580 -12.88 -10.23 2.67
CA PHE A 580 -11.70 -11.08 2.47
C PHE A 580 -10.74 -10.48 1.43
N GLY A 581 -9.43 -10.52 1.68
CA GLY A 581 -8.43 -10.14 0.68
C GLY A 581 -7.07 -10.79 0.90
N TYR A 582 -6.17 -10.62 -0.06
CA TYR A 582 -4.78 -11.09 0.06
C TYR A 582 -3.91 -10.08 0.83
N ALA A 583 -3.15 -10.57 1.79
CA ALA A 583 -2.27 -9.78 2.65
C ALA A 583 -1.10 -9.10 1.93
N TYR A 584 -0.66 -9.66 0.81
CA TYR A 584 0.38 -9.05 -0.03
C TYR A 584 -0.17 -7.88 -0.88
N SER A 585 -1.50 -7.70 -0.91
CA SER A 585 -2.12 -6.66 -1.72
C SER A 585 -2.30 -5.35 -0.94
N SER A 586 -1.70 -4.29 -1.47
CA SER A 586 -1.91 -2.92 -1.01
C SER A 586 -3.35 -2.42 -1.20
N VAL A 587 -4.08 -2.95 -2.19
CA VAL A 587 -5.52 -2.69 -2.34
C VAL A 587 -6.27 -3.21 -1.12
N ALA A 588 -5.99 -4.45 -0.70
CA ALA A 588 -6.66 -5.05 0.45
C ALA A 588 -6.33 -4.31 1.76
N GLY A 589 -5.09 -3.88 1.95
CA GLY A 589 -4.73 -3.04 3.09
C GLY A 589 -5.44 -1.69 3.12
N GLY A 590 -5.70 -1.09 1.95
CA GLY A 590 -6.55 0.10 1.87
C GLY A 590 -8.01 -0.14 2.28
N VAL A 591 -8.59 -1.29 1.90
CA VAL A 591 -9.93 -1.70 2.39
C VAL A 591 -9.94 -1.78 3.92
N VAL A 592 -8.95 -2.47 4.50
CA VAL A 592 -8.82 -2.63 5.95
C VAL A 592 -8.73 -1.28 6.66
N ASN A 593 -7.94 -0.33 6.13
CA ASN A 593 -7.85 1.02 6.68
C ASN A 593 -9.22 1.73 6.64
N ILE A 594 -9.96 1.67 5.53
CA ILE A 594 -11.28 2.31 5.44
C ILE A 594 -12.30 1.64 6.38
N ARG A 595 -12.26 0.32 6.53
CA ARG A 595 -13.10 -0.40 7.52
C ARG A 595 -12.78 0.05 8.94
N THR A 596 -11.49 0.20 9.25
CA THR A 596 -11.01 0.66 10.56
C THR A 596 -11.45 2.10 10.84
N SER A 597 -11.38 3.00 9.86
CA SER A 597 -11.84 4.39 10.03
C SER A 597 -13.36 4.50 10.27
N ARG A 598 -14.13 3.53 9.78
CA ARG A 598 -15.56 3.37 10.05
C ARG A 598 -15.87 2.72 11.39
N GLY A 599 -14.86 2.25 12.12
CA GLY A 599 -15.03 1.56 13.40
C GLY A 599 -15.69 0.19 13.28
N LEU A 600 -15.49 -0.51 12.15
CA LEU A 600 -15.91 -1.89 11.97
C LEU A 600 -15.04 -2.85 12.80
N ASP A 601 -15.59 -3.97 13.28
CA ASP A 601 -14.83 -4.93 14.08
C ASP A 601 -13.76 -5.58 13.22
N HIS A 602 -12.52 -5.59 13.72
CA HIS A 602 -11.38 -6.18 13.03
C HIS A 602 -11.57 -7.67 12.69
N ARG A 603 -12.42 -8.39 13.43
CA ARG A 603 -12.75 -9.79 13.18
C ARG A 603 -13.60 -9.97 11.93
N ALA A 604 -14.37 -8.95 11.53
CA ALA A 604 -15.19 -8.98 10.31
C ALA A 604 -14.36 -8.76 9.02
N MET A 605 -13.04 -8.96 9.08
CA MET A 605 -12.17 -8.96 7.92
C MET A 605 -11.02 -9.95 8.06
N ILE A 606 -10.57 -10.50 6.93
CA ILE A 606 -9.42 -11.41 6.86
C ILE A 606 -8.50 -10.98 5.73
N LEU A 607 -7.22 -10.78 6.08
CA LEU A 607 -6.13 -10.72 5.12
C LEU A 607 -5.35 -12.03 5.13
N ASP A 608 -5.36 -12.72 4.00
CA ASP A 608 -4.73 -14.04 3.87
C ASP A 608 -3.42 -13.97 3.11
N GLY A 609 -2.40 -14.64 3.62
CA GLY A 609 -1.09 -14.76 2.98
C GLY A 609 -0.54 -16.17 2.99
N THR A 610 -1.37 -17.16 3.39
CA THR A 610 -1.00 -18.59 3.47
C THR A 610 -0.65 -19.12 2.11
#